data_AF-A0A7C3TKZ0-F1
#
_entry.id   AF-A0A7C3TKZ0-F1
#
_cell.length_a   1.000
_cell.length_b   1.000
_cell.length_c   1.000
_cell.angle_alpha   90.00
_cell.angle_beta   90.00
_cell.angle_gamma   90.00
#
_symmetry.space_group_name_H-M   'P 1'
#
loop_
_entity.id
_entity.type
_entity.pdbx_description
1 polymer ?
#
loop_
_entity_poly.entity_id
_entity_poly.type
_entity_poly.pdbx_seq_one_letter_code
_entity_poly.pdbx_strand_id
1 'polypeptide(L)'
;MTDLEYLQHVMDNVEDPEGDHEPSFMTMWLLLRDDFGLTDERLIPEDIRYIKNGMVFAEWVIEDNCLIEESDPWYWHIAKIVKGEYPLELIPEHVRNIARQLYYEA
;
A
#
# COMPACT_ATOMS: atom_id res chain seq x y z
N MET A 1 8.60 18.66 -13.14
CA MET A 1 8.52 17.52 -12.23
C MET A 1 7.90 18.02 -10.95
N THR A 2 6.67 17.61 -10.68
CA THR A 2 5.98 17.84 -9.40
C THR A 2 6.56 16.94 -8.32
N ASP A 3 6.28 17.25 -7.04
CA ASP A 3 6.72 16.40 -5.93
C ASP A 3 6.20 14.96 -6.07
N LEU A 4 4.96 14.79 -6.56
CA LEU A 4 4.39 13.48 -6.84
C LEU A 4 5.12 12.74 -7.97
N GLU A 5 5.43 13.41 -9.07
CA GLU A 5 6.17 12.80 -10.20
C GLU A 5 7.59 12.37 -9.77
N TYR A 6 8.25 13.17 -8.91
CA TYR A 6 9.54 12.82 -8.36
C TYR A 6 9.45 11.60 -7.44
N LEU A 7 8.46 11.57 -6.56
CA LEU A 7 8.26 10.45 -5.64
C LEU A 7 7.89 9.15 -6.37
N GLN A 8 7.02 9.21 -7.38
CA GLN A 8 6.73 8.07 -8.25
C GLN A 8 7.98 7.55 -8.95
N HIS A 9 8.83 8.46 -9.44
CA HIS A 9 10.11 8.08 -10.05
C HIS A 9 11.02 7.37 -9.04
N VAL A 10 11.12 7.86 -7.80
CA VAL A 10 11.89 7.22 -6.72
C VAL A 10 11.31 5.84 -6.41
N MET A 11 10.00 5.73 -6.23
CA MET A 11 9.31 4.46 -5.94
C MET A 11 9.53 3.39 -7.02
N ASP A 12 9.60 3.80 -8.28
CA ASP A 12 9.72 2.90 -9.43
C ASP A 12 11.18 2.58 -9.81
N ASN A 13 12.17 3.35 -9.33
CA ASN A 13 13.55 3.28 -9.83
C ASN A 13 14.64 3.21 -8.73
N VAL A 14 14.29 3.25 -7.44
CA VAL A 14 15.27 2.93 -6.40
C VAL A 14 15.50 1.42 -6.43
N GLU A 15 16.56 1.00 -7.11
CA GLU A 15 17.19 -0.30 -6.86
C GLU A 15 17.75 -0.27 -5.43
N ASP A 16 17.46 -1.29 -4.63
CA ASP A 16 18.12 -1.44 -3.34
C ASP A 16 19.64 -1.57 -3.58
N PRO A 17 20.46 -0.63 -3.09
CA PRO A 17 21.92 -0.69 -3.24
C PRO A 17 22.55 -1.94 -2.60
N GLU A 18 21.85 -2.62 -1.69
CA GLU A 18 22.34 -3.84 -1.03
C GLU A 18 21.79 -5.14 -1.66
N GLY A 19 20.92 -5.02 -2.67
CA GLY A 19 20.35 -6.15 -3.37
C GLY A 19 19.36 -6.98 -2.55
N ASP A 20 18.89 -6.46 -1.41
CA ASP A 20 17.75 -7.01 -0.68
C ASP A 20 16.46 -6.57 -1.40
N HIS A 21 15.58 -7.54 -1.66
CA HIS A 21 14.53 -7.38 -2.67
C HIS A 21 13.25 -6.71 -2.13
N GLU A 22 13.35 -5.87 -1.10
CA GLU A 22 12.17 -5.12 -0.64
C GLU A 22 11.76 -4.14 -1.75
N PRO A 23 10.51 -4.19 -2.26
CA PRO A 23 10.09 -3.24 -3.28
C PRO A 23 10.12 -1.83 -2.68
N SER A 24 11.03 -0.97 -3.14
CA SER A 24 11.12 0.44 -2.75
C SER A 24 9.77 1.16 -2.80
N PHE A 25 8.89 0.72 -3.71
CA PHE A 25 7.51 1.15 -3.79
C PHE A 25 6.74 0.96 -2.48
N MET A 26 6.85 -0.18 -1.80
CA MET A 26 6.10 -0.47 -0.57
C MET A 26 6.51 0.47 0.58
N THR A 27 7.81 0.57 0.87
CA THR A 27 8.33 1.39 1.96
C THR A 27 8.03 2.87 1.74
N MET A 28 8.20 3.34 0.50
CA MET A 28 7.98 4.76 0.16
C MET A 28 6.50 5.11 0.02
N TRP A 29 5.65 4.16 -0.39
CA TRP A 29 4.22 4.41 -0.55
C TRP A 29 3.53 4.73 0.77
N LEU A 30 3.82 3.98 1.83
CA LEU A 30 3.21 4.18 3.15
C LEU A 30 3.52 5.59 3.67
N LEU A 31 4.80 5.99 3.59
CA LEU A 31 5.27 7.32 3.98
C LEU A 31 4.61 8.42 3.13
N LEU A 32 4.50 8.20 1.82
CA LEU A 32 3.87 9.15 0.92
C LEU A 32 2.38 9.30 1.24
N ARG A 33 1.68 8.22 1.57
CA ARG A 33 0.25 8.30 1.86
C ARG A 33 -0.04 8.99 3.18
N ASP A 34 0.85 8.87 4.17
CA ASP A 34 0.81 9.66 5.40
C ASP A 34 0.96 11.17 5.11
N ASP A 35 1.93 11.56 4.27
CA ASP A 35 2.24 12.97 3.97
C ASP A 35 1.14 13.70 3.18
N PHE A 36 0.51 13.02 2.23
CA PHE A 36 -0.54 13.61 1.39
C PHE A 36 -1.94 13.44 1.98
N GLY A 37 -2.12 12.52 2.92
CA GLY A 37 -3.37 12.27 3.64
C GLY A 37 -4.38 11.41 2.87
N LEU A 38 -5.38 10.88 3.60
CA LEU A 38 -6.33 9.86 3.12
C LEU A 38 -7.25 10.30 1.98
N THR A 39 -7.47 11.60 1.82
CA THR A 39 -8.46 12.16 0.88
C THR A 39 -7.81 12.74 -0.38
N ASP A 40 -6.50 12.63 -0.54
CA ASP A 40 -5.84 13.14 -1.74
C ASP A 40 -6.12 12.25 -2.94
N GLU A 41 -6.93 12.76 -3.87
CA GLU A 41 -7.35 12.04 -5.08
C GLU A 41 -6.20 11.82 -6.08
N ARG A 42 -5.11 12.59 -5.99
CA ARG A 42 -3.93 12.42 -6.87
C ARG A 42 -3.28 11.05 -6.66
N LEU A 43 -3.52 10.45 -5.50
CA LEU A 43 -2.95 9.18 -5.08
C LEU A 43 -3.85 7.96 -5.41
N ILE A 44 -5.06 8.18 -5.93
CA ILE A 44 -5.97 7.09 -6.35
C ILE A 44 -5.28 6.06 -7.27
N PRO A 45 -4.52 6.46 -8.32
CA PRO A 45 -3.84 5.49 -9.18
C PRO A 45 -2.86 4.61 -8.41
N GLU A 46 -2.20 5.17 -7.40
CA GLU A 46 -1.21 4.48 -6.59
C GLU A 46 -1.86 3.61 -5.50
N ASP A 47 -2.97 4.03 -4.90
CA ASP A 47 -3.78 3.18 -4.03
C ASP A 47 -4.24 1.93 -4.81
N ILE A 48 -4.69 2.12 -6.06
CA ILE A 48 -5.10 1.02 -6.94
C ILE A 48 -3.91 0.10 -7.25
N ARG A 49 -2.74 0.67 -7.57
CA ARG A 49 -1.52 -0.10 -7.81
C ARG A 49 -1.10 -0.89 -6.57
N TYR A 50 -1.19 -0.27 -5.40
CA TYR A 50 -0.88 -0.87 -4.11
C TYR A 50 -1.77 -2.09 -3.84
N ILE A 51 -3.09 -1.93 -3.97
CA ILE A 51 -4.05 -3.03 -3.78
C ILE A 51 -3.85 -4.13 -4.80
N LYS A 52 -3.62 -3.84 -6.09
CA LYS A 52 -3.42 -4.88 -7.11
C LYS A 52 -2.17 -5.73 -6.87
N ASN A 53 -1.13 -5.12 -6.33
CA ASN A 53 0.13 -5.78 -6.02
C ASN A 53 0.21 -6.24 -4.55
N GLY A 54 -0.91 -6.19 -3.81
CA GLY A 54 -0.94 -6.44 -2.37
C GLY A 54 -0.33 -7.77 -1.96
N MET A 55 -0.50 -8.83 -2.75
CA MET A 55 0.09 -10.15 -2.47
C MET A 55 1.61 -10.11 -2.40
N VAL A 56 2.24 -9.37 -3.33
CA VAL A 56 3.70 -9.21 -3.36
C VAL A 56 4.14 -8.46 -2.11
N PHE A 57 3.44 -7.40 -1.74
CA PHE A 57 3.81 -6.56 -0.59
C PHE A 57 3.56 -7.25 0.75
N ALA A 58 2.47 -8.02 0.88
CA ALA A 58 2.14 -8.72 2.11
C ALA A 58 3.19 -9.75 2.54
N GLU A 59 3.99 -10.29 1.61
CA GLU A 59 5.11 -11.17 1.93
C GLU A 59 6.25 -10.45 2.68
N TRP A 60 6.36 -9.12 2.49
CA TRP A 60 7.38 -8.28 3.12
C TRP A 60 6.87 -7.54 4.36
N VAL A 61 5.55 -7.43 4.51
CA VAL A 61 4.95 -6.87 5.73
C VAL A 61 4.91 -7.94 6.82
N ILE A 62 5.92 -7.93 7.68
CA ILE A 62 5.86 -8.65 8.96
C ILE A 62 5.08 -7.75 9.94
N GLU A 63 3.75 -7.87 9.97
CA GLU A 63 2.89 -7.08 10.86
C GLU A 63 3.26 -7.22 12.34
N ASP A 64 3.95 -8.29 12.75
CA ASP A 64 4.44 -8.46 14.13
C ASP A 64 5.71 -7.63 14.44
N ASN A 65 6.45 -7.17 13.42
CA ASN A 65 7.66 -6.36 13.57
C ASN A 65 7.44 -4.88 13.24
N CYS A 66 6.49 -4.58 12.36
CA CYS A 66 6.01 -3.23 12.13
C CYS A 66 4.97 -2.94 13.23
N LEU A 67 5.20 -1.97 14.10
CA LEU A 67 4.29 -1.57 15.19
C LEU A 67 2.98 -0.96 14.62
N ILE A 68 2.23 -1.72 13.83
CA ILE A 68 0.99 -1.31 13.18
C ILE A 68 -0.13 -1.43 14.22
N GLU A 69 -0.69 -0.29 14.62
CA GLU A 69 -1.83 -0.23 15.51
C GLU A 69 -3.13 -0.50 14.73
N GLU A 70 -4.16 -1.08 15.36
CA GLU A 70 -5.47 -1.29 14.70
C GLU A 70 -6.15 0.02 14.28
N SER A 71 -5.70 1.16 14.83
CA SER A 71 -6.16 2.50 14.43
C SER A 71 -5.43 3.07 13.22
N ASP A 72 -4.41 2.39 12.73
CA ASP A 72 -3.64 2.88 11.59
C ASP A 72 -4.49 2.85 10.30
N PRO A 73 -4.16 3.72 9.34
CA PRO A 73 -4.83 3.72 8.05
C PRO A 73 -4.78 2.37 7.32
N TRP A 74 -5.80 2.11 6.50
CA TRP A 74 -5.96 0.84 5.77
C TRP A 74 -4.71 0.39 4.99
N TYR A 75 -3.90 1.31 4.46
CA TYR A 75 -2.72 0.96 3.66
C TYR A 75 -1.60 0.36 4.51
N TRP A 76 -1.59 0.57 5.83
CA TRP A 76 -0.69 -0.15 6.74
C TRP A 76 -1.08 -1.62 6.94
N HIS A 77 -2.32 -1.99 6.63
CA HIS A 77 -2.87 -3.32 6.88
C HIS A 77 -2.93 -4.19 5.62
N ILE A 78 -2.00 -4.01 4.67
CA ILE A 78 -2.04 -4.77 3.40
C ILE A 78 -1.99 -6.28 3.63
N ALA A 79 -1.25 -6.76 4.63
CA ALA A 79 -1.17 -8.19 4.93
C ALA A 79 -2.50 -8.75 5.46
N LYS A 80 -3.22 -8.05 6.35
CA LYS A 80 -4.62 -8.39 6.70
C LYS A 80 -5.57 -8.28 5.51
N ILE A 81 -5.41 -7.27 4.65
CA ILE A 81 -6.28 -7.06 3.48
C ILE A 81 -6.19 -8.24 2.52
N VAL A 82 -4.99 -8.71 2.19
CA VAL A 82 -4.83 -9.82 1.24
C VAL A 82 -5.28 -11.17 1.78
N LYS A 83 -5.30 -11.32 3.11
CA LYS A 83 -5.86 -12.50 3.80
C LYS A 83 -7.39 -12.44 3.90
N GLY A 84 -8.01 -11.33 3.51
CA GLY A 84 -9.45 -11.11 3.67
C GLY A 84 -9.87 -10.87 5.13
N GLU A 85 -8.94 -10.50 6.00
CA GLU A 85 -9.16 -10.34 7.45
C GLU A 85 -9.44 -8.89 7.85
N TYR A 86 -9.01 -7.92 7.04
CA TYR A 86 -9.26 -6.50 7.32
C TYR A 86 -10.73 -6.12 7.01
N PRO A 87 -11.40 -5.29 7.82
CA PRO A 87 -12.79 -4.93 7.55
C PRO A 87 -12.95 -4.16 6.23
N LEU A 88 -13.70 -4.72 5.29
CA LEU A 88 -13.82 -4.20 3.94
C LEU A 88 -14.42 -2.78 3.88
N GLU A 89 -15.30 -2.44 4.81
CA GLU A 89 -15.91 -1.11 4.96
C GLU A 89 -14.89 -0.01 5.32
N LEU A 90 -13.77 -0.38 5.96
CA LEU A 90 -12.69 0.54 6.31
C LEU A 90 -11.74 0.81 5.14
N ILE A 91 -11.83 0.02 4.05
CA ILE A 91 -11.10 0.28 2.81
C ILE A 91 -11.83 1.39 2.03
N PRO A 92 -11.12 2.41 1.51
CA PRO A 92 -11.73 3.49 0.71
C PRO A 92 -12.46 2.99 -0.53
N GLU A 93 -13.54 3.68 -0.91
CA GLU A 93 -14.46 3.26 -1.97
C GLU A 93 -13.77 2.98 -3.32
N HIS A 94 -12.78 3.81 -3.69
CA HIS A 94 -12.09 3.71 -4.98
C HIS A 94 -11.25 2.44 -5.14
N VAL A 95 -10.83 1.81 -4.04
CA VAL A 95 -10.12 0.51 -4.07
C VAL A 95 -10.87 -0.64 -3.43
N ARG A 96 -11.94 -0.37 -2.66
CA ARG A 96 -12.72 -1.40 -1.95
C ARG A 96 -13.22 -2.51 -2.86
N ASN A 97 -13.80 -2.16 -4.01
CA ASN A 97 -14.32 -3.16 -4.95
C ASN A 97 -13.20 -4.02 -5.55
N ILE A 98 -12.03 -3.42 -5.77
CA ILE A 98 -10.84 -4.14 -6.27
C ILE A 98 -10.37 -5.12 -5.19
N ALA A 99 -10.21 -4.65 -3.95
CA ALA A 99 -9.83 -5.49 -2.82
C ALA A 99 -10.82 -6.66 -2.62
N ARG A 100 -12.14 -6.38 -2.66
CA ARG A 100 -13.19 -7.41 -2.54
C ARG A 100 -12.99 -8.53 -3.57
N GLN A 101 -12.86 -8.16 -4.84
CA GLN A 101 -12.71 -9.10 -5.95
C GLN A 101 -11.42 -9.92 -5.86
N LEU A 102 -10.32 -9.31 -5.41
CA LEU A 102 -9.02 -9.98 -5.37
C LEU A 102 -8.84 -10.86 -4.14
N TYR A 103 -9.40 -10.47 -2.98
CA TYR A 103 -8.98 -11.03 -1.68
C TYR A 103 -10.11 -11.54 -0.77
N TYR A 104 -11.37 -11.18 -1.03
CA TYR A 104 -12.50 -11.54 -0.13
C TYR A 104 -13.51 -12.49 -0.79
N GLU A 105 -13.55 -12.53 -2.12
CA GLU A 105 -14.43 -13.41 -2.90
C GLU A 105 -13.66 -14.56 -3.59
N ALA A 106 -12.36 -14.70 -3.29
CA ALA A 106 -11.47 -15.71 -3.87
C ALA A 106 -11.60 -17.09 -3.21
#